data_AF-A0A968VJT0-F1
#
_entry.id   AF-A0A968VJT0-F1
#
_cell.length_a   1.000
_cell.length_b   1.000
_cell.length_c   1.000
_cell.angle_alpha   90.00
_cell.angle_beta   90.00
_cell.angle_gamma   90.00
#
_symmetry.space_group_name_H-M   'P 1'
#
loop_
_entity.id
_entity.type
_entity.pdbx_description
1 polymer ?
#
loop_
_entity_poly.entity_id
_entity_poly.type
_entity_poly.pdbx_seq_one_letter_code
_entity_poly.pdbx_strand_id
1 'polypeptide(L)'
;MKWLQSKWWKRSLWGVSGVLLTLIGYGLLQLIEPVGIAPISAQSPTQFMGRALLVASDADMVATAYADAKLGRVADIEDTLSVVDLPLNPINPVLEESLPGRIVPIQVSNSVMSWPQNIAVSQNGQRAYVSEVRSRPADGIQAFESIDQMPLGERITVVNIANLQQPKILQTVVVGRNPKTLSISPDGNFLAVTLEEPDRELAIFQIQPDGTLGERDNFVIAKDFSRSAVPESVVWHPSGRFLAITTTSDGSEGSYSSFVAFYSVIQNNSGIRLELYDRPLIVGNHLSNGRFSADGQFFLVPDLKWRMYGLRALNYLFNPKGEMISIRFASETGEPPTVVSRTEVGLGSEGFSLSPDNTLIVTVNLRRTYLSTLPPVWRGKPYSSLSLVKFDRTSGQLTTVSEYGFEGLLPEQVTFDATGKSLAVAIYHYRESNPKTGAIEFWNVISDNDPRLERTGFKLYVARGAHDIVLVP
;
A
#
# COMPACT_ATOMS: atom_id res chain seq x y z
N MET A 1 54.32 14.36 -5.95
CA MET A 1 53.62 14.74 -4.69
C MET A 1 53.36 16.25 -4.52
N LYS A 2 53.12 17.04 -5.59
CA LYS A 2 52.75 18.47 -5.46
C LYS A 2 51.23 18.75 -5.47
N TRP A 3 50.41 17.75 -5.81
CA TRP A 3 48.96 17.91 -5.94
C TRP A 3 48.22 17.96 -4.59
N LEU A 4 48.76 17.30 -3.55
CA LEU A 4 48.22 17.28 -2.18
C LEU A 4 48.32 18.62 -1.43
N GLN A 5 49.11 19.58 -1.94
CA GLN A 5 49.26 20.93 -1.35
C GLN A 5 48.36 21.99 -1.98
N SER A 6 47.56 21.62 -3.00
CA SER A 6 46.63 22.55 -3.65
C SER A 6 45.54 23.02 -2.66
N LYS A 7 45.33 24.35 -2.56
CA LYS A 7 44.22 24.94 -1.79
C LYS A 7 42.86 24.40 -2.25
N TRP A 8 42.73 24.04 -3.54
CA TRP A 8 41.52 23.43 -4.08
C TRP A 8 41.31 22.03 -3.53
N TRP A 9 42.35 21.18 -3.49
CA TRP A 9 42.27 19.83 -2.91
C TRP A 9 41.85 19.85 -1.43
N LYS A 10 42.42 20.77 -0.63
CA LYS A 10 42.03 20.94 0.77
C LYS A 10 40.57 21.38 0.91
N ARG A 11 40.10 22.33 0.09
CA ARG A 11 38.69 22.77 0.10
C ARG A 11 37.73 21.64 -0.29
N SER A 12 38.06 20.85 -1.32
CA SER A 12 37.28 19.68 -1.71
C SER A 12 37.25 18.64 -0.61
N LEU A 13 38.38 18.35 0.05
CA LEU A 13 38.46 17.42 1.17
C LEU A 13 37.62 17.88 2.37
N TRP A 14 37.70 19.17 2.75
CA TRP A 14 36.86 19.73 3.81
C TRP A 14 35.37 19.71 3.45
N GLY A 15 35.03 19.94 2.18
CA GLY A 15 33.66 19.82 1.68
C GLY A 15 33.14 18.37 1.81
N VAL A 16 33.92 17.39 1.36
CA VAL A 16 33.58 15.96 1.48
C VAL A 16 33.45 15.54 2.93
N SER A 17 34.40 15.92 3.79
CA SER A 17 34.34 15.62 5.24
C SER A 17 33.14 16.28 5.91
N GLY A 18 32.80 17.52 5.53
CA GLY A 18 31.62 18.22 6.04
C GLY A 18 30.33 17.47 5.68
N VAL A 19 30.19 17.07 4.40
CA VAL A 19 29.06 16.25 3.95
C VAL A 19 29.00 14.94 4.72
N LEU A 20 30.12 14.23 4.87
CA LEU A 20 30.18 12.95 5.60
C LEU A 20 29.74 13.11 7.06
N LEU A 21 30.21 14.15 7.75
CA LEU A 21 29.82 14.45 9.13
C LEU A 21 28.33 14.78 9.24
N THR A 22 27.78 15.53 8.27
CA THR A 22 26.34 15.80 8.23
C THR A 22 25.53 14.52 8.00
N LEU A 23 25.96 13.65 7.09
CA LEU A 23 25.30 12.36 6.84
C LEU A 23 25.34 11.46 8.09
N ILE A 24 26.49 11.38 8.77
CA ILE A 24 26.64 10.62 10.02
C ILE A 24 25.77 11.23 11.12
N GLY A 25 25.84 12.55 11.32
CA GLY A 25 25.07 13.25 12.34
C GLY A 25 23.57 13.09 12.15
N TYR A 26 23.08 13.21 10.91
CA TYR A 26 21.68 12.93 10.60
C TYR A 26 21.34 11.44 10.83
N GLY A 27 22.18 10.51 10.38
CA GLY A 27 21.98 9.08 10.64
C GLY A 27 21.84 8.77 12.14
N LEU A 28 22.68 9.37 12.97
CA LEU A 28 22.59 9.26 14.43
C LEU A 28 21.29 9.88 14.98
N LEU A 29 20.83 11.02 14.47
CA LEU A 29 19.54 11.59 14.87
C LEU A 29 18.36 10.66 14.53
N GLN A 30 18.47 9.87 13.45
CA GLN A 30 17.43 8.90 13.07
C GLN A 30 17.34 7.71 14.03
N LEU A 31 18.37 7.48 14.85
CA LEU A 31 18.35 6.49 15.94
C LEU A 31 17.55 6.98 17.16
N ILE A 32 17.20 8.27 17.23
CA ILE A 32 16.28 8.77 18.24
C ILE A 32 14.89 8.28 17.88
N GLU A 33 14.23 7.61 18.83
CA GLU A 33 12.97 6.91 18.62
C GLU A 33 11.82 7.69 19.25
N PRO A 34 11.11 8.56 18.49
CA PRO A 34 10.02 9.35 19.06
C PRO A 34 8.74 8.53 19.33
N VAL A 35 8.69 7.26 18.90
CA VAL A 35 7.47 6.43 18.95
C VAL A 35 7.81 5.11 19.59
N GLY A 36 7.26 4.87 20.78
CA GLY A 36 7.39 3.61 21.49
C GLY A 36 6.49 2.52 20.92
N ILE A 37 6.86 1.27 21.16
CA ILE A 37 6.00 0.12 20.89
C ILE A 37 4.80 0.18 21.84
N ALA A 38 3.59 0.12 21.30
CA ALA A 38 2.38 0.11 22.10
C ALA A 38 2.34 -1.14 22.98
N PRO A 39 2.01 -1.01 24.27
CA PRO A 39 1.93 -2.15 25.17
C PRO A 39 0.77 -3.07 24.77
N ILE A 40 0.97 -4.37 24.91
CA ILE A 40 -0.09 -5.37 24.72
C ILE A 40 -1.09 -5.25 25.88
N SER A 41 -2.35 -5.02 25.55
CA SER A 41 -3.46 -5.03 26.52
C SER A 41 -3.93 -6.47 26.72
N ALA A 42 -3.37 -7.15 27.72
CA ALA A 42 -3.65 -8.57 28.01
C ALA A 42 -5.11 -8.87 28.44
N GLN A 43 -5.97 -7.86 28.57
CA GLN A 43 -7.36 -7.99 29.03
C GLN A 43 -8.40 -7.54 28.00
N SER A 44 -7.98 -7.05 26.82
CA SER A 44 -8.90 -6.58 25.79
C SER A 44 -9.16 -7.73 24.80
N PRO A 45 -10.29 -8.48 24.91
CA PRO A 45 -10.63 -9.46 23.88
C PRO A 45 -10.77 -8.74 22.53
N THR A 46 -10.39 -9.43 21.46
CA THR A 46 -10.53 -8.90 20.10
C THR A 46 -11.65 -9.63 19.41
N GLN A 47 -12.52 -8.87 18.76
CA GLN A 47 -13.57 -9.41 17.94
C GLN A 47 -13.42 -8.82 16.55
N PHE A 48 -12.98 -9.61 15.57
CA PHE A 48 -12.78 -9.14 14.20
C PHE A 48 -13.89 -9.66 13.28
N MET A 49 -14.80 -8.76 12.89
CA MET A 49 -16.01 -9.08 12.13
C MET A 49 -15.85 -8.93 10.63
N GLY A 50 -16.54 -9.81 9.91
CA GLY A 50 -16.64 -9.88 8.46
C GLY A 50 -16.98 -11.30 8.03
N ARG A 51 -17.01 -11.56 6.72
CA ARG A 51 -17.11 -12.91 6.17
C ARG A 51 -15.75 -13.56 5.99
N ALA A 52 -14.77 -12.82 5.50
CA ALA A 52 -13.40 -13.31 5.32
C ALA A 52 -12.37 -12.19 5.35
N LEU A 53 -11.11 -12.54 5.56
CA LEU A 53 -9.96 -11.66 5.35
C LEU A 53 -9.07 -12.27 4.27
N LEU A 54 -8.75 -11.51 3.24
CA LEU A 54 -7.84 -11.93 2.18
C LEU A 54 -6.49 -11.29 2.39
N VAL A 55 -5.41 -12.06 2.29
CA VAL A 55 -4.03 -11.56 2.44
C VAL A 55 -3.16 -12.04 1.29
N ALA A 56 -2.55 -11.12 0.57
CA ALA A 56 -1.53 -11.42 -0.42
C ALA A 56 -0.15 -11.46 0.25
N SER A 57 0.60 -12.51 -0.02
CA SER A 57 1.95 -12.74 0.47
C SER A 57 2.90 -12.89 -0.72
N ASP A 58 3.92 -12.01 -0.80
CA ASP A 58 5.03 -12.04 -1.77
C ASP A 58 6.19 -12.85 -1.16
N ALA A 59 6.35 -14.08 -1.62
CA ALA A 59 7.38 -14.96 -1.10
C ALA A 59 8.73 -14.76 -1.79
N ASP A 60 8.83 -13.90 -2.79
CA ASP A 60 10.00 -13.81 -3.66
C ASP A 60 11.09 -12.90 -3.11
N MET A 61 10.80 -12.10 -2.08
CA MET A 61 11.83 -11.34 -1.40
C MET A 61 11.57 -11.10 0.08
N VAL A 62 12.63 -10.79 0.83
CA VAL A 62 12.56 -10.23 2.18
C VAL A 62 12.46 -8.70 2.13
N ALA A 63 11.92 -8.07 3.17
CA ALA A 63 11.72 -6.63 3.26
C ALA A 63 12.99 -5.80 2.98
N THR A 64 14.17 -6.32 3.31
CA THR A 64 15.43 -5.61 3.07
C THR A 64 15.85 -5.53 1.60
N ALA A 65 15.25 -6.34 0.73
CA ALA A 65 15.53 -6.36 -0.70
C ALA A 65 15.23 -5.01 -1.37
N TYR A 66 14.29 -4.22 -0.83
CA TYR A 66 14.07 -2.83 -1.26
C TYR A 66 15.32 -1.95 -1.18
N ALA A 67 16.21 -2.24 -0.22
CA ALA A 67 17.42 -1.45 -0.01
C ALA A 67 18.67 -2.07 -0.64
N ASP A 68 18.77 -3.39 -0.72
CA ASP A 68 20.00 -4.08 -1.13
C ASP A 68 19.84 -5.11 -2.25
N ALA A 69 18.63 -5.25 -2.79
CA ALA A 69 18.26 -6.20 -3.84
C ALA A 69 18.61 -7.67 -3.54
N LYS A 70 18.80 -8.03 -2.25
CA LYS A 70 18.99 -9.41 -1.81
C LYS A 70 17.65 -10.01 -1.43
N LEU A 71 17.21 -10.93 -2.26
CA LEU A 71 15.87 -11.50 -2.19
C LEU A 71 15.70 -12.42 -0.98
N GLY A 72 16.71 -13.23 -0.66
CA GLY A 72 16.58 -14.22 0.42
C GLY A 72 15.44 -15.21 0.15
N ARG A 73 15.36 -15.72 -1.09
CA ARG A 73 14.35 -16.70 -1.52
C ARG A 73 14.50 -18.01 -0.79
N VAL A 74 13.40 -18.54 -0.27
CA VAL A 74 13.35 -19.81 0.44
C VAL A 74 12.62 -20.82 -0.43
N ALA A 75 13.26 -21.96 -0.68
CA ALA A 75 12.63 -23.05 -1.42
C ALA A 75 11.29 -23.46 -0.77
N ASP A 76 10.32 -23.81 -1.60
CA ASP A 76 8.99 -24.27 -1.20
C ASP A 76 8.10 -23.23 -0.49
N ILE A 77 8.51 -21.95 -0.48
CA ILE A 77 7.65 -20.84 -0.09
C ILE A 77 7.40 -20.00 -1.33
N GLU A 78 6.14 -19.98 -1.74
CA GLU A 78 5.68 -19.33 -2.96
C GLU A 78 4.63 -18.28 -2.62
N ASP A 79 4.35 -17.39 -3.56
CA ASP A 79 3.33 -16.38 -3.42
C ASP A 79 1.96 -17.00 -3.13
N THR A 80 1.23 -16.44 -2.17
CA THR A 80 -0.09 -16.96 -1.79
C THR A 80 -1.11 -15.85 -1.61
N LEU A 81 -2.36 -16.18 -1.93
CA LEU A 81 -3.52 -15.53 -1.37
C LEU A 81 -4.01 -16.41 -0.20
N SER A 82 -3.93 -15.90 1.02
CA SER A 82 -4.49 -16.55 2.20
C SER A 82 -5.94 -16.10 2.40
N VAL A 83 -6.86 -17.06 2.53
CA VAL A 83 -8.27 -16.82 2.87
C VAL A 83 -8.48 -17.15 4.34
N VAL A 84 -8.76 -16.15 5.16
CA VAL A 84 -9.07 -16.31 6.58
C VAL A 84 -10.58 -16.28 6.78
N ASP A 85 -11.11 -17.33 7.38
CA ASP A 85 -12.53 -17.45 7.75
C ASP A 85 -12.85 -16.58 8.99
N LEU A 86 -13.85 -15.71 8.87
CA LEU A 86 -14.31 -14.78 9.92
C LEU A 86 -15.73 -15.17 10.38
N PRO A 87 -16.17 -14.84 11.61
CA PRO A 87 -15.54 -13.96 12.61
C PRO A 87 -14.38 -14.57 13.39
N LEU A 88 -13.44 -13.73 13.86
CA LEU A 88 -12.46 -14.12 14.87
C LEU A 88 -12.86 -13.56 16.24
N ASN A 89 -12.86 -14.41 17.27
CA ASN A 89 -13.16 -14.03 18.65
C ASN A 89 -12.10 -14.61 19.62
N PRO A 90 -10.80 -14.25 19.48
CA PRO A 90 -9.77 -14.68 20.42
C PRO A 90 -10.10 -14.27 21.87
N ILE A 91 -10.17 -15.25 22.76
CA ILE A 91 -10.51 -15.07 24.19
C ILE A 91 -9.25 -14.80 25.03
N ASN A 92 -8.05 -15.17 24.54
CA ASN A 92 -6.78 -14.94 25.23
C ASN A 92 -5.70 -14.34 24.29
N PRO A 93 -5.08 -13.21 24.67
CA PRO A 93 -4.09 -12.53 23.84
C PRO A 93 -2.70 -13.20 23.78
N VAL A 94 -2.49 -14.32 24.47
CA VAL A 94 -1.15 -14.92 24.70
C VAL A 94 -0.97 -16.31 24.09
N LEU A 95 -2.01 -16.90 23.49
CA LEU A 95 -1.81 -18.16 22.79
C LEU A 95 -1.84 -17.89 21.29
N GLU A 96 -0.72 -18.20 20.64
CA GLU A 96 -0.67 -18.72 19.28
C GLU A 96 -1.72 -19.84 19.18
N GLU A 97 -3.00 -19.49 19.10
CA GLU A 97 -4.00 -20.44 18.67
C GLU A 97 -3.67 -20.66 17.21
N SER A 98 -2.90 -21.72 16.93
CA SER A 98 -3.05 -22.41 15.67
C SER A 98 -4.55 -22.61 15.52
N LEU A 99 -5.18 -21.87 14.61
CA LEU A 99 -6.55 -22.06 14.22
C LEU A 99 -6.52 -22.96 12.97
N PRO A 100 -6.22 -24.27 13.10
CA PRO A 100 -6.11 -25.15 11.95
C PRO A 100 -7.42 -25.12 11.17
N GLY A 101 -7.32 -24.91 9.86
CA GLY A 101 -8.47 -24.81 8.96
C GLY A 101 -9.15 -23.43 8.91
N ARG A 102 -8.71 -22.43 9.68
CA ARG A 102 -9.22 -21.05 9.50
C ARG A 102 -8.52 -20.28 8.40
N ILE A 103 -7.27 -20.62 8.10
CA ILE A 103 -6.48 -20.00 7.04
C ILE A 103 -6.31 -21.04 5.94
N VAL A 104 -6.86 -20.76 4.76
CA VAL A 104 -6.71 -21.61 3.58
C VAL A 104 -5.88 -20.85 2.54
N PRO A 105 -4.61 -21.25 2.34
CA PRO A 105 -3.77 -20.64 1.32
C PRO A 105 -4.13 -21.20 -0.07
N ILE A 106 -4.06 -20.35 -1.07
CA ILE A 106 -4.02 -20.73 -2.48
C ILE A 106 -2.83 -20.05 -3.14
N GLN A 107 -2.02 -20.80 -3.89
CA GLN A 107 -0.86 -20.26 -4.57
C GLN A 107 -1.32 -19.35 -5.72
N VAL A 108 -0.99 -18.06 -5.62
CA VAL A 108 -1.39 -17.02 -6.57
C VAL A 108 -0.24 -16.04 -6.65
N SER A 109 0.37 -15.89 -7.82
CA SER A 109 1.45 -14.93 -8.00
C SER A 109 0.92 -13.50 -7.79
N ASN A 110 1.71 -12.73 -7.06
CA ASN A 110 1.43 -11.36 -6.67
C ASN A 110 2.78 -10.66 -6.42
N SER A 111 2.78 -9.38 -6.05
CA SER A 111 4.01 -8.77 -5.57
C SER A 111 3.75 -7.54 -4.72
N VAL A 112 4.61 -7.33 -3.73
CA VAL A 112 4.64 -6.11 -2.92
C VAL A 112 5.24 -4.92 -3.66
N MET A 113 5.80 -5.09 -4.86
CA MET A 113 6.46 -4.01 -5.63
C MET A 113 5.49 -3.02 -6.31
N SER A 114 4.40 -2.67 -5.62
CA SER A 114 3.48 -1.57 -5.94
C SER A 114 2.81 -1.10 -4.65
N TRP A 115 1.89 -0.15 -4.75
CA TRP A 115 1.06 0.20 -3.62
C TRP A 115 0.11 -0.95 -3.26
N PRO A 116 -0.35 -1.01 -2.00
CA PRO A 116 -1.52 -1.80 -1.62
C PRO A 116 -2.70 -1.53 -2.56
N GLN A 117 -3.69 -2.42 -2.55
CA GLN A 117 -4.80 -2.50 -3.52
C GLN A 117 -4.48 -3.36 -4.76
N ASN A 118 -3.65 -4.40 -4.58
CA ASN A 118 -3.43 -5.46 -5.58
C ASN A 118 -4.44 -6.61 -5.47
N ILE A 119 -5.33 -6.57 -4.45
CA ILE A 119 -6.51 -7.41 -4.33
C ILE A 119 -7.79 -6.57 -4.51
N ALA A 120 -8.72 -7.05 -5.34
CA ALA A 120 -10.10 -6.55 -5.37
C ALA A 120 -11.09 -7.70 -5.12
N VAL A 121 -12.24 -7.38 -4.51
CA VAL A 121 -13.27 -8.38 -4.15
C VAL A 121 -14.60 -7.99 -4.77
N SER A 122 -15.24 -8.94 -5.45
CA SER A 122 -16.58 -8.72 -6.05
C SER A 122 -17.60 -8.33 -4.98
N GLN A 123 -18.61 -7.54 -5.33
CA GLN A 123 -19.63 -7.04 -4.40
C GLN A 123 -20.37 -8.14 -3.62
N ASN A 124 -20.58 -9.31 -4.21
CA ASN A 124 -21.20 -10.46 -3.53
C ASN A 124 -20.23 -11.24 -2.60
N GLY A 125 -18.97 -10.80 -2.50
CA GLY A 125 -17.90 -11.41 -1.74
C GLY A 125 -17.34 -12.72 -2.30
N GLN A 126 -17.80 -13.23 -3.44
CA GLN A 126 -17.50 -14.59 -3.88
C GLN A 126 -16.30 -14.72 -4.83
N ARG A 127 -15.73 -13.61 -5.28
CA ARG A 127 -14.57 -13.56 -6.16
C ARG A 127 -13.52 -12.60 -5.62
N ALA A 128 -12.27 -13.02 -5.73
CA ALA A 128 -11.11 -12.16 -5.54
C ALA A 128 -10.36 -12.05 -6.87
N TYR A 129 -9.81 -10.88 -7.13
CA TYR A 129 -8.95 -10.58 -8.28
C TYR A 129 -7.61 -10.16 -7.71
N VAL A 130 -6.52 -10.78 -8.15
CA VAL A 130 -5.16 -10.52 -7.64
C VAL A 130 -4.25 -10.15 -8.80
N SER A 131 -3.55 -9.03 -8.71
CA SER A 131 -2.58 -8.59 -9.73
C SER A 131 -1.17 -9.12 -9.44
N GLU A 132 -0.53 -9.62 -10.50
CA GLU A 132 0.89 -9.99 -10.54
C GLU A 132 1.67 -8.75 -10.99
N VAL A 133 2.05 -7.86 -10.07
CA VAL A 133 2.80 -6.63 -10.41
C VAL A 133 4.19 -6.97 -10.95
N ARG A 134 4.88 -7.89 -10.28
CA ARG A 134 6.16 -8.48 -10.69
C ARG A 134 5.99 -9.99 -10.65
N SER A 135 6.73 -10.69 -11.51
CA SER A 135 6.69 -12.15 -11.52
C SER A 135 7.89 -12.74 -10.79
N ARG A 136 7.72 -14.00 -10.43
CA ARG A 136 8.69 -14.81 -9.72
C ARG A 136 10.05 -14.87 -10.43
N PRO A 137 11.16 -14.55 -9.73
CA PRO A 137 12.51 -14.77 -10.25
C PRO A 137 12.77 -16.25 -10.60
N ALA A 138 13.64 -16.48 -11.58
CA ALA A 138 14.10 -17.83 -11.92
C ALA A 138 14.71 -18.55 -10.70
N ASP A 139 14.63 -19.88 -10.68
CA ASP A 139 15.15 -20.68 -9.58
C ASP A 139 16.66 -20.42 -9.36
N GLY A 140 17.06 -20.34 -8.10
CA GLY A 140 18.46 -20.08 -7.71
C GLY A 140 18.86 -18.60 -7.71
N ILE A 141 18.04 -17.69 -8.26
CA ILE A 141 18.29 -16.25 -8.15
C ILE A 141 18.00 -15.78 -6.71
N GLN A 142 19.02 -15.22 -6.06
CA GLN A 142 18.98 -14.76 -4.67
C GLN A 142 19.26 -13.26 -4.51
N ALA A 143 19.73 -12.60 -5.56
CA ALA A 143 19.96 -11.17 -5.58
C ALA A 143 19.99 -10.64 -7.01
N PHE A 144 19.74 -9.35 -7.13
CA PHE A 144 19.94 -8.55 -8.34
C PHE A 144 20.93 -7.41 -8.09
N GLU A 145 21.36 -6.71 -9.14
CA GLU A 145 22.12 -5.46 -8.97
C GLU A 145 21.21 -4.30 -8.52
N SER A 146 19.98 -4.29 -9.01
CA SER A 146 18.89 -3.41 -8.56
C SER A 146 17.62 -4.21 -8.45
N ILE A 147 16.77 -3.88 -7.46
CA ILE A 147 15.47 -4.52 -7.31
C ILE A 147 14.56 -4.29 -8.53
N ASP A 148 14.80 -3.24 -9.31
CA ASP A 148 14.07 -2.95 -10.56
C ASP A 148 14.22 -4.06 -11.63
N GLN A 149 15.24 -4.92 -11.51
CA GLN A 149 15.50 -6.07 -12.38
C GLN A 149 14.58 -7.27 -12.08
N MET A 150 13.73 -7.19 -11.04
CA MET A 150 12.68 -8.18 -10.80
C MET A 150 11.85 -8.39 -12.07
N PRO A 151 11.57 -9.64 -12.46
CA PRO A 151 10.82 -9.94 -13.69
C PRO A 151 9.49 -9.18 -13.76
N LEU A 152 9.12 -8.78 -14.96
CA LEU A 152 7.82 -8.12 -15.19
C LEU A 152 6.69 -9.09 -14.84
N GLY A 153 5.66 -8.55 -14.20
CA GLY A 153 4.40 -9.25 -14.02
C GLY A 153 3.45 -8.89 -15.15
N GLU A 154 2.56 -9.82 -15.51
CA GLU A 154 1.69 -9.62 -16.69
C GLU A 154 0.24 -10.02 -16.46
N ARG A 155 -0.10 -10.49 -15.25
CA ARG A 155 -1.30 -11.30 -15.04
C ARG A 155 -2.24 -10.74 -13.98
N ILE A 156 -3.52 -11.03 -14.17
CA ILE A 156 -4.52 -11.01 -13.10
C ILE A 156 -5.06 -12.42 -12.93
N THR A 157 -5.18 -12.86 -11.69
CA THR A 157 -5.78 -14.14 -11.33
C THR A 157 -7.12 -13.92 -10.64
N VAL A 158 -8.16 -14.57 -11.15
CA VAL A 158 -9.50 -14.61 -10.58
C VAL A 158 -9.66 -15.86 -9.72
N VAL A 159 -9.96 -15.67 -8.45
CA VAL A 159 -10.13 -16.74 -7.46
C VAL A 159 -11.59 -16.78 -7.00
N ASN A 160 -12.23 -17.94 -7.10
CA ASN A 160 -13.48 -18.23 -6.45
C ASN A 160 -13.25 -18.46 -4.96
N ILE A 161 -13.86 -17.63 -4.14
CA ILE A 161 -13.85 -17.68 -2.68
C ILE A 161 -15.28 -17.81 -2.12
N ALA A 162 -16.22 -18.35 -2.89
CA ALA A 162 -17.58 -18.64 -2.42
C ALA A 162 -17.53 -19.63 -1.24
N ASN A 163 -16.72 -20.68 -1.38
CA ASN A 163 -16.36 -21.59 -0.29
C ASN A 163 -14.96 -21.23 0.22
N LEU A 164 -14.89 -20.58 1.39
CA LEU A 164 -13.64 -20.13 2.00
C LEU A 164 -12.69 -21.29 2.35
N GLN A 165 -13.25 -22.48 2.56
CA GLN A 165 -12.48 -23.69 2.89
C GLN A 165 -11.90 -24.38 1.65
N GLN A 166 -12.33 -23.97 0.45
CA GLN A 166 -11.86 -24.53 -0.80
C GLN A 166 -11.83 -23.46 -1.90
N PRO A 167 -10.98 -22.42 -1.76
CA PRO A 167 -10.81 -21.43 -2.81
C PRO A 167 -10.24 -22.09 -4.06
N LYS A 168 -10.62 -21.59 -5.25
CA LYS A 168 -10.20 -22.14 -6.54
C LYS A 168 -9.90 -21.04 -7.53
N ILE A 169 -8.78 -21.14 -8.25
CA ILE A 169 -8.53 -20.28 -9.40
C ILE A 169 -9.57 -20.62 -10.48
N LEU A 170 -10.27 -19.61 -10.97
CA LEU A 170 -11.19 -19.72 -12.10
C LEU A 170 -10.52 -19.36 -13.42
N GLN A 171 -9.66 -18.35 -13.38
CA GLN A 171 -9.08 -17.75 -14.57
C GLN A 171 -7.76 -17.06 -14.21
N THR A 172 -6.79 -17.13 -15.11
CA THR A 172 -5.60 -16.27 -15.09
C THR A 172 -5.49 -15.65 -16.48
N VAL A 173 -5.43 -14.33 -16.55
CA VAL A 173 -5.42 -13.57 -17.81
C VAL A 173 -4.17 -12.73 -17.92
N VAL A 174 -3.63 -12.61 -19.13
CA VAL A 174 -2.55 -11.66 -19.45
C VAL A 174 -3.18 -10.30 -19.75
N VAL A 175 -2.77 -9.27 -19.02
CA VAL A 175 -3.42 -7.96 -19.01
C VAL A 175 -2.55 -6.84 -19.56
N GLY A 176 -1.23 -6.97 -19.48
CA GLY A 176 -0.25 -5.96 -19.87
C GLY A 176 0.88 -5.89 -18.84
N ARG A 177 1.87 -5.04 -19.07
CA ARG A 177 3.04 -4.93 -18.21
C ARG A 177 2.71 -4.36 -16.81
N ASN A 178 3.19 -5.06 -15.78
CA ASN A 178 3.14 -4.70 -14.36
C ASN A 178 1.77 -4.15 -13.93
N PRO A 179 0.70 -4.97 -13.94
CA PRO A 179 -0.58 -4.55 -13.39
C PRO A 179 -0.45 -4.23 -11.90
N LYS A 180 -0.72 -2.98 -11.53
CA LYS A 180 -0.47 -2.45 -10.20
C LYS A 180 -1.68 -2.63 -9.28
N THR A 181 -2.67 -1.74 -9.41
CA THR A 181 -3.83 -1.70 -8.52
C THR A 181 -5.12 -2.08 -9.23
N LEU A 182 -6.07 -2.59 -8.46
CA LEU A 182 -7.36 -3.10 -8.91
C LEU A 182 -8.51 -2.33 -8.27
N SER A 183 -9.56 -1.99 -9.03
CA SER A 183 -10.77 -1.40 -8.46
C SER A 183 -12.02 -1.87 -9.20
N ILE A 184 -13.03 -2.35 -8.47
CA ILE A 184 -14.29 -2.83 -9.04
C ILE A 184 -15.33 -1.71 -8.99
N SER A 185 -16.09 -1.55 -10.08
CA SER A 185 -17.18 -0.58 -10.13
C SER A 185 -18.26 -0.90 -9.09
N PRO A 186 -18.99 0.10 -8.57
CA PRO A 186 -20.00 -0.12 -7.53
C PRO A 186 -21.14 -1.06 -7.94
N ASP A 187 -21.45 -1.12 -9.24
CA ASP A 187 -22.43 -2.04 -9.81
C ASP A 187 -21.88 -3.48 -10.03
N GLY A 188 -20.58 -3.69 -9.84
CA GLY A 188 -19.90 -4.97 -9.99
C GLY A 188 -19.63 -5.42 -11.42
N ASN A 189 -19.87 -4.55 -12.42
CA ASN A 189 -19.77 -4.91 -13.84
C ASN A 189 -18.38 -4.69 -14.44
N PHE A 190 -17.50 -3.92 -13.79
CA PHE A 190 -16.21 -3.54 -14.34
C PHE A 190 -15.06 -3.68 -13.34
N LEU A 191 -13.90 -4.08 -13.83
CA LEU A 191 -12.63 -4.07 -13.10
C LEU A 191 -11.66 -3.10 -13.80
N ALA A 192 -11.28 -2.02 -13.09
CA ALA A 192 -10.25 -1.09 -13.52
C ALA A 192 -8.87 -1.52 -12.99
N VAL A 193 -7.83 -1.40 -13.83
CA VAL A 193 -6.47 -1.88 -13.57
C VAL A 193 -5.46 -0.85 -14.07
N THR A 194 -4.57 -0.37 -13.20
CA THR A 194 -3.42 0.45 -13.64
C THR A 194 -2.30 -0.45 -14.17
N LEU A 195 -1.68 -0.05 -15.29
CA LEU A 195 -0.62 -0.78 -15.99
C LEU A 195 0.62 0.11 -16.17
N GLU A 196 1.80 -0.48 -16.17
CA GLU A 196 3.05 0.17 -16.61
C GLU A 196 3.29 -0.07 -18.11
N GLU A 197 2.22 0.11 -18.90
CA GLU A 197 2.19 -0.11 -20.34
C GLU A 197 1.99 1.22 -21.07
N PRO A 198 3.00 1.73 -21.80
CA PRO A 198 2.89 2.99 -22.52
C PRO A 198 1.71 3.00 -23.50
N ASP A 199 0.99 4.12 -23.53
CA ASP A 199 -0.25 4.35 -24.29
C ASP A 199 -1.42 3.39 -23.94
N ARG A 200 -1.31 2.62 -22.85
CA ARG A 200 -2.33 1.69 -22.34
C ARG A 200 -2.30 1.62 -20.81
N GLU A 201 -2.11 2.74 -20.14
CA GLU A 201 -1.77 2.76 -18.72
C GLU A 201 -2.96 2.45 -17.79
N LEU A 202 -4.19 2.44 -18.31
CA LEU A 202 -5.38 1.99 -17.60
C LEU A 202 -6.17 0.99 -18.47
N ALA A 203 -6.46 -0.19 -17.94
CA ALA A 203 -7.38 -1.15 -18.54
C ALA A 203 -8.68 -1.22 -17.74
N ILE A 204 -9.84 -1.28 -18.42
CA ILE A 204 -11.13 -1.55 -17.78
C ILE A 204 -11.75 -2.78 -18.42
N PHE A 205 -11.88 -3.85 -17.64
CA PHE A 205 -12.46 -5.12 -18.05
C PHE A 205 -13.94 -5.18 -17.71
N GLN A 206 -14.73 -5.80 -18.56
CA GLN A 206 -16.05 -6.31 -18.18
C GLN A 206 -15.90 -7.51 -17.25
N ILE A 207 -16.70 -7.54 -16.19
CA ILE A 207 -16.84 -8.68 -15.30
C ILE A 207 -18.07 -9.48 -15.77
N GLN A 208 -17.83 -10.74 -16.12
CA GLN A 208 -18.88 -11.64 -16.57
C GLN A 208 -19.75 -12.11 -15.38
N PRO A 209 -20.97 -12.65 -15.63
CA PRO A 209 -21.86 -13.11 -14.56
C PRO A 209 -21.25 -14.17 -13.61
N ASP A 210 -20.29 -14.95 -14.09
CA ASP A 210 -19.57 -15.95 -13.29
C ASP A 210 -18.38 -15.37 -12.50
N GLY A 211 -18.07 -14.09 -12.70
CA GLY A 211 -16.97 -13.35 -12.10
C GLY A 211 -15.66 -13.41 -12.87
N THR A 212 -15.61 -14.04 -14.04
CA THR A 212 -14.42 -14.02 -14.91
C THR A 212 -14.30 -12.68 -15.65
N LEU A 213 -13.10 -12.35 -16.11
CA LEU A 213 -12.82 -11.15 -16.88
C LEU A 213 -13.08 -11.40 -18.37
N GLY A 214 -13.89 -10.52 -18.95
CA GLY A 214 -14.27 -10.50 -20.37
C GLY A 214 -13.46 -9.49 -21.19
N GLU A 215 -14.14 -8.84 -22.14
CA GLU A 215 -13.53 -7.80 -22.98
C GLU A 215 -13.01 -6.62 -22.16
N ARG A 216 -12.03 -5.90 -22.72
CA ARG A 216 -11.45 -4.71 -22.08
C ARG A 216 -11.24 -3.57 -23.04
N ASP A 217 -11.37 -2.37 -22.51
CA ASP A 217 -10.88 -1.14 -23.12
C ASP A 217 -9.58 -0.70 -22.44
N ASN A 218 -8.69 -0.03 -23.19
CA ASN A 218 -7.47 0.58 -22.64
C ASN A 218 -7.53 2.09 -22.84
N PHE A 219 -7.02 2.83 -21.87
CA PHE A 219 -7.05 4.28 -21.83
C PHE A 219 -5.65 4.82 -21.59
N VAL A 220 -5.33 5.89 -22.31
CA VAL A 220 -4.11 6.64 -22.10
C VAL A 220 -4.32 7.60 -20.94
N ILE A 221 -3.46 7.53 -19.93
CA ILE A 221 -3.53 8.45 -18.78
C ILE A 221 -2.47 9.53 -18.91
N ALA A 222 -2.85 10.77 -18.62
CA ALA A 222 -1.95 11.90 -18.40
C ALA A 222 -1.00 12.33 -19.54
N LYS A 223 -1.05 11.75 -20.74
CA LYS A 223 -0.20 12.15 -21.88
C LYS A 223 -0.25 13.65 -22.22
N ASP A 224 -1.42 14.27 -22.04
CA ASP A 224 -1.62 15.71 -22.28
C ASP A 224 -1.17 16.60 -21.11
N PHE A 225 -0.91 16.02 -19.94
CA PHE A 225 -0.58 16.76 -18.70
C PHE A 225 0.88 16.63 -18.30
N SER A 226 1.45 15.43 -18.42
CA SER A 226 2.86 15.16 -18.15
C SER A 226 3.26 13.85 -18.80
N ARG A 227 4.33 13.87 -19.61
CA ARG A 227 4.87 12.65 -20.24
C ARG A 227 5.64 11.78 -19.25
N SER A 228 5.93 12.31 -18.07
CA SER A 228 6.57 11.60 -16.96
C SER A 228 5.58 10.97 -15.99
N ALA A 229 4.26 11.15 -16.19
CA ALA A 229 3.25 10.63 -15.29
C ALA A 229 3.13 9.11 -15.43
N VAL A 230 3.35 8.41 -14.32
CA VAL A 230 3.12 6.99 -14.15
C VAL A 230 1.88 6.84 -13.27
N PRO A 231 0.77 6.28 -13.76
CA PRO A 231 -0.35 5.98 -12.91
C PRO A 231 0.03 4.90 -11.91
N GLU A 232 -0.40 5.13 -10.68
CA GLU A 232 -0.08 4.31 -9.54
C GLU A 232 -1.32 3.56 -9.09
N SER A 233 -2.35 4.29 -8.65
CA SER A 233 -3.62 3.71 -8.22
C SER A 233 -4.81 4.19 -9.04
N VAL A 234 -5.85 3.35 -9.15
CA VAL A 234 -7.17 3.70 -9.68
C VAL A 234 -8.25 3.36 -8.67
N VAL A 235 -9.24 4.23 -8.49
CA VAL A 235 -10.35 4.01 -7.55
C VAL A 235 -11.67 4.46 -8.18
N TRP A 236 -12.67 3.58 -8.19
CA TRP A 236 -14.04 3.96 -8.53
C TRP A 236 -14.66 4.84 -7.46
N HIS A 237 -15.29 5.93 -7.90
CA HIS A 237 -16.18 6.71 -7.06
C HIS A 237 -17.44 5.89 -6.73
N PRO A 238 -18.01 5.99 -5.51
CA PRO A 238 -19.19 5.21 -5.09
C PRO A 238 -20.42 5.33 -6.01
N SER A 239 -20.56 6.45 -6.74
CA SER A 239 -21.63 6.63 -7.74
C SER A 239 -21.44 5.84 -9.03
N GLY A 240 -20.26 5.27 -9.29
CA GLY A 240 -19.90 4.59 -10.54
C GLY A 240 -19.67 5.52 -11.73
N ARG A 241 -19.87 6.84 -11.56
CA ARG A 241 -19.74 7.83 -12.64
C ARG A 241 -18.35 8.44 -12.77
N PHE A 242 -17.44 8.15 -11.84
CA PHE A 242 -16.11 8.74 -11.81
C PHE A 242 -15.03 7.75 -11.40
N LEU A 243 -13.80 8.02 -11.84
CA LEU A 243 -12.57 7.39 -11.38
C LEU A 243 -11.64 8.47 -10.80
N ALA A 244 -10.94 8.15 -9.73
CA ALA A 244 -9.76 8.89 -9.30
C ALA A 244 -8.50 8.07 -9.60
N ILE A 245 -7.47 8.73 -10.11
CA ILE A 245 -6.18 8.12 -10.42
C ILE A 245 -5.08 8.90 -9.72
N THR A 246 -4.28 8.24 -8.91
CA THR A 246 -3.05 8.81 -8.36
C THR A 246 -1.90 8.55 -9.32
N THR A 247 -1.02 9.53 -9.49
CA THR A 247 0.14 9.41 -10.36
C THR A 247 1.41 9.80 -9.62
N THR A 248 2.53 9.21 -10.01
CA THR A 248 3.85 9.74 -9.69
C THR A 248 4.52 10.25 -10.95
N SER A 249 5.33 11.29 -10.84
CA SER A 249 6.20 11.73 -11.95
C SER A 249 7.49 10.91 -11.89
N ASP A 250 7.95 10.30 -12.98
CA ASP A 250 9.28 9.65 -13.06
C ASP A 250 10.46 10.64 -12.98
N GLY A 251 10.18 11.95 -12.94
CA GLY A 251 11.15 13.03 -12.81
C GLY A 251 11.94 13.36 -14.08
N SER A 252 11.67 12.69 -15.21
CA SER A 252 12.34 12.93 -16.49
C SER A 252 12.11 14.36 -17.01
N GLU A 253 11.02 15.02 -16.61
CA GLU A 253 10.67 16.40 -16.97
C GLU A 253 11.18 17.45 -15.95
N GLY A 254 12.00 17.05 -14.97
CA GLY A 254 12.57 17.98 -13.98
C GLY A 254 11.60 18.45 -12.88
N SER A 255 10.35 17.96 -12.88
CA SER A 255 9.37 18.16 -11.79
C SER A 255 9.02 16.82 -11.16
N TYR A 256 9.01 16.76 -9.82
CA TYR A 256 8.63 15.56 -9.04
C TYR A 256 7.21 15.66 -8.48
N SER A 257 6.39 16.50 -9.09
CA SER A 257 5.02 16.73 -8.66
C SER A 257 4.17 15.51 -8.98
N SER A 258 3.62 14.89 -7.93
CA SER A 258 2.60 13.85 -8.05
C SER A 258 1.21 14.50 -8.00
N PHE A 259 0.27 13.97 -8.76
CA PHE A 259 -1.07 14.54 -8.87
C PHE A 259 -2.17 13.49 -8.75
N VAL A 260 -3.38 13.98 -8.48
CA VAL A 260 -4.62 13.20 -8.57
C VAL A 260 -5.41 13.72 -9.75
N ALA A 261 -5.81 12.82 -10.65
CA ALA A 261 -6.69 13.11 -11.77
C ALA A 261 -8.05 12.44 -11.55
N PHE A 262 -9.12 13.19 -11.82
CA PHE A 262 -10.49 12.68 -11.76
C PHE A 262 -11.03 12.56 -13.19
N TYR A 263 -11.66 11.43 -13.50
CA TYR A 263 -12.24 11.15 -14.80
C TYR A 263 -13.73 10.86 -14.67
N SER A 264 -14.55 11.46 -15.51
CA SER A 264 -15.93 11.06 -15.77
C SER A 264 -15.96 9.76 -16.57
N VAL A 265 -16.80 8.83 -16.14
CA VAL A 265 -17.04 7.55 -16.80
C VAL A 265 -18.35 7.64 -17.57
N ILE A 266 -18.26 7.51 -18.89
CA ILE A 266 -19.41 7.57 -19.80
C ILE A 266 -19.57 6.20 -20.42
N GLN A 267 -20.61 5.49 -19.97
CA GLN A 267 -20.98 4.20 -20.53
C GLN A 267 -21.94 4.41 -21.70
N ASN A 268 -21.68 3.73 -22.82
CA ASN A 268 -22.57 3.70 -23.98
C ASN A 268 -22.65 2.27 -24.55
N ASN A 269 -23.46 2.08 -25.59
CA ASN A 269 -23.61 0.78 -26.26
C ASN A 269 -22.30 0.25 -26.87
N SER A 270 -21.29 1.12 -27.02
CA SER A 270 -19.98 0.82 -27.62
C SER A 270 -18.87 0.55 -26.59
N GLY A 271 -19.17 0.59 -25.28
CA GLY A 271 -18.19 0.37 -24.21
C GLY A 271 -18.10 1.51 -23.20
N ILE A 272 -16.94 1.65 -22.57
CA ILE A 272 -16.64 2.74 -21.62
C ILE A 272 -15.81 3.81 -22.32
N ARG A 273 -16.15 5.07 -22.06
CA ARG A 273 -15.32 6.21 -22.42
C ARG A 273 -14.98 7.01 -21.17
N LEU A 274 -13.74 7.45 -21.08
CA LEU A 274 -13.27 8.34 -20.02
C LEU A 274 -13.10 9.76 -20.56
N GLU A 275 -13.57 10.72 -19.78
CA GLU A 275 -13.27 12.13 -19.98
C GLU A 275 -12.65 12.69 -18.72
N LEU A 276 -11.61 13.51 -18.85
CA LEU A 276 -11.09 14.19 -17.69
C LEU A 276 -12.15 15.13 -17.11
N TYR A 277 -12.42 15.02 -15.81
CA TYR A 277 -13.42 15.83 -15.12
C TYR A 277 -12.95 17.28 -14.94
N ASP A 278 -11.71 17.45 -14.47
CA ASP A 278 -11.07 18.75 -14.27
C ASP A 278 -9.55 18.59 -14.40
N ARG A 279 -8.82 19.71 -14.46
CA ARG A 279 -7.36 19.75 -14.42
C ARG A 279 -6.84 18.93 -13.23
N PRO A 280 -5.83 18.07 -13.42
CA PRO A 280 -5.27 17.28 -12.32
C PRO A 280 -4.71 18.14 -11.20
N LEU A 281 -4.94 17.73 -9.96
CA LEU A 281 -4.50 18.44 -8.78
C LEU A 281 -3.09 17.97 -8.38
N ILE A 282 -2.11 18.86 -8.45
CA ILE A 282 -0.78 18.60 -7.87
C ILE A 282 -0.88 18.67 -6.35
N VAL A 283 -0.73 17.54 -5.68
CA VAL A 283 -0.99 17.45 -4.22
C VAL A 283 0.15 16.85 -3.41
N GLY A 284 1.16 16.27 -4.04
CA GLY A 284 2.26 15.65 -3.31
C GLY A 284 3.50 15.41 -4.16
N ASN A 285 4.42 14.61 -3.64
CA ASN A 285 5.61 14.18 -4.39
C ASN A 285 5.76 12.65 -4.48
N HIS A 286 5.00 11.90 -3.69
CA HIS A 286 4.95 10.44 -3.78
C HIS A 286 3.66 9.89 -3.19
N LEU A 287 2.60 9.83 -3.99
CA LEU A 287 1.28 9.39 -3.56
C LEU A 287 1.16 7.87 -3.58
N SER A 288 0.56 7.27 -2.54
CA SER A 288 0.17 5.86 -2.55
C SER A 288 -1.25 5.67 -3.12
N ASN A 289 -1.93 4.59 -2.72
CA ASN A 289 -3.32 4.33 -3.10
C ASN A 289 -4.26 5.31 -2.38
N GLY A 290 -5.29 5.78 -3.09
CA GLY A 290 -6.33 6.62 -2.51
C GLY A 290 -7.61 5.85 -2.16
N ARG A 291 -8.58 6.53 -1.55
CA ARG A 291 -9.92 6.01 -1.30
C ARG A 291 -10.94 7.13 -1.24
N PHE A 292 -12.14 6.90 -1.78
CA PHE A 292 -13.27 7.81 -1.54
C PHE A 292 -13.91 7.57 -0.17
N SER A 293 -14.42 8.61 0.48
CA SER A 293 -15.41 8.46 1.54
C SER A 293 -16.64 7.71 1.02
N ALA A 294 -17.39 7.03 1.89
CA ALA A 294 -18.52 6.20 1.43
C ALA A 294 -19.61 7.01 0.69
N ASP A 295 -19.75 8.29 1.00
CA ASP A 295 -20.65 9.24 0.32
C ASP A 295 -20.06 9.84 -0.96
N GLY A 296 -18.80 9.55 -1.28
CA GLY A 296 -18.09 10.04 -2.46
C GLY A 296 -17.63 11.51 -2.39
N GLN A 297 -17.93 12.22 -1.29
CA GLN A 297 -17.67 13.66 -1.19
C GLN A 297 -16.20 14.02 -1.02
N PHE A 298 -15.37 13.07 -0.58
CA PHE A 298 -13.94 13.27 -0.37
C PHE A 298 -13.12 12.13 -0.96
N PHE A 299 -12.00 12.48 -1.57
CA PHE A 299 -10.92 11.57 -1.91
C PHE A 299 -9.78 11.75 -0.93
N LEU A 300 -9.39 10.66 -0.30
CA LEU A 300 -8.39 10.59 0.75
C LEU A 300 -7.15 9.90 0.18
N VAL A 301 -5.97 10.47 0.37
CA VAL A 301 -4.72 9.90 -0.17
C VAL A 301 -3.51 10.24 0.71
N PRO A 302 -2.62 9.26 0.99
CA PRO A 302 -1.32 9.52 1.63
C PRO A 302 -0.30 10.06 0.64
N ASP A 303 0.57 10.96 1.09
CA ASP A 303 1.81 11.36 0.43
C ASP A 303 2.98 10.93 1.32
N LEU A 304 3.76 9.96 0.85
CA LEU A 304 4.91 9.42 1.58
C LEU A 304 6.03 10.45 1.75
N LYS A 305 6.06 11.49 0.92
CA LYS A 305 7.14 12.49 0.84
C LYS A 305 8.50 11.92 0.44
N TRP A 306 8.54 10.75 -0.20
CA TRP A 306 9.78 10.03 -0.50
C TRP A 306 10.61 10.61 -1.66
N ARG A 307 10.10 11.62 -2.37
CA ARG A 307 10.86 12.28 -3.45
C ARG A 307 11.34 13.66 -2.99
N MET A 308 12.52 13.69 -2.36
CA MET A 308 13.21 14.94 -2.03
C MET A 308 14.01 15.49 -3.21
N TYR A 309 14.03 16.81 -3.34
CA TYR A 309 14.81 17.52 -4.36
C TYR A 309 16.34 17.40 -4.09
N GLY A 310 17.12 17.07 -5.12
CA GLY A 310 18.58 17.30 -5.16
C GLY A 310 19.52 16.15 -4.75
N LEU A 311 19.07 15.10 -4.05
CA LEU A 311 19.93 13.98 -3.61
C LEU A 311 19.29 12.59 -3.81
N ARG A 312 18.85 12.31 -5.04
CA ARG A 312 18.06 11.13 -5.44
C ARG A 312 18.59 9.80 -4.90
N ALA A 313 19.91 9.59 -4.97
CA ALA A 313 20.58 8.37 -4.52
C ALA A 313 20.51 8.15 -3.00
N LEU A 314 20.09 9.15 -2.20
CA LEU A 314 20.00 9.05 -0.75
C LEU A 314 18.58 9.26 -0.24
N ASN A 315 17.58 9.52 -1.09
CA ASN A 315 16.22 9.84 -0.65
C ASN A 315 15.68 8.80 0.34
N TYR A 316 15.89 7.51 0.05
CA TYR A 316 15.49 6.38 0.91
C TYR A 316 16.04 6.45 2.35
N LEU A 317 17.10 7.22 2.61
CA LEU A 317 17.68 7.50 3.93
C LEU A 317 17.11 8.77 4.59
N PHE A 318 16.62 9.74 3.82
CA PHE A 318 16.20 11.07 4.29
C PHE A 318 14.68 11.29 4.29
N ASN A 319 13.91 10.28 3.86
CA ASN A 319 12.46 10.33 3.81
C ASN A 319 11.85 10.91 5.11
N PRO A 320 11.14 12.05 5.03
CA PRO A 320 10.50 12.67 6.19
C PRO A 320 9.22 11.91 6.55
N LYS A 321 8.47 12.47 7.50
CA LYS A 321 7.10 12.03 7.79
C LYS A 321 6.18 12.27 6.60
N GLY A 322 5.22 11.38 6.42
CA GLY A 322 4.20 11.50 5.38
C GLY A 322 3.11 12.49 5.76
N GLU A 323 2.18 12.70 4.83
CA GLU A 323 0.95 13.45 5.07
C GLU A 323 -0.27 12.63 4.62
N MET A 324 -1.36 12.74 5.37
CA MET A 324 -2.68 12.37 4.87
C MET A 324 -3.35 13.61 4.27
N ILE A 325 -3.91 13.48 3.06
CA ILE A 325 -4.51 14.56 2.29
C ILE A 325 -6.00 14.27 2.09
N SER A 326 -6.83 15.28 2.31
CA SER A 326 -8.26 15.25 2.02
C SER A 326 -8.58 16.21 0.89
N ILE A 327 -9.14 15.66 -0.19
CA ILE A 327 -9.57 16.38 -1.39
C ILE A 327 -11.09 16.33 -1.44
N ARG A 328 -11.76 17.47 -1.38
CA ARG A 328 -13.20 17.56 -1.62
C ARG A 328 -13.48 17.30 -3.10
N PHE A 329 -14.42 16.40 -3.37
CA PHE A 329 -14.91 16.05 -4.69
C PHE A 329 -16.44 16.13 -4.72
N ALA A 330 -16.95 17.35 -4.82
CA ALA A 330 -18.39 17.61 -4.87
C ALA A 330 -18.94 17.49 -6.29
N SER A 331 -18.90 16.28 -6.86
CA SER A 331 -19.27 16.06 -8.27
C SER A 331 -20.69 16.51 -8.66
N GLU A 332 -21.60 16.60 -7.70
CA GLU A 332 -22.99 17.03 -7.94
C GLU A 332 -23.15 18.53 -8.12
N THR A 333 -22.24 19.34 -7.53
CA THR A 333 -22.27 20.80 -7.65
C THR A 333 -21.49 21.28 -8.88
N GLY A 334 -20.68 20.40 -9.49
CA GLY A 334 -19.79 20.75 -10.59
C GLY A 334 -18.58 21.58 -10.15
N GLU A 335 -18.33 21.67 -8.84
CA GLU A 335 -17.16 22.36 -8.32
C GLU A 335 -15.87 21.59 -8.66
N PRO A 336 -14.76 22.31 -8.92
CA PRO A 336 -13.46 21.69 -9.11
C PRO A 336 -13.07 20.93 -7.85
N PRO A 337 -12.39 19.77 -7.96
CA PRO A 337 -11.84 19.11 -6.78
C PRO A 337 -10.86 20.06 -6.09
N THR A 338 -10.84 20.06 -4.75
CA THR A 338 -9.99 20.98 -3.97
C THR A 338 -9.40 20.31 -2.75
N VAL A 339 -8.12 20.57 -2.45
CA VAL A 339 -7.52 20.13 -1.18
C VAL A 339 -8.12 20.97 -0.06
N VAL A 340 -8.79 20.31 0.88
CA VAL A 340 -9.43 20.97 2.03
C VAL A 340 -8.71 20.74 3.35
N SER A 341 -7.90 19.69 3.44
CA SER A 341 -7.15 19.41 4.66
C SER A 341 -5.90 18.56 4.40
N ARG A 342 -4.91 18.74 5.28
CA ARG A 342 -3.68 17.94 5.36
C ARG A 342 -3.34 17.72 6.83
N THR A 343 -2.80 16.55 7.15
CA THR A 343 -2.26 16.31 8.49
C THR A 343 -1.04 15.39 8.42
N GLU A 344 -0.08 15.57 9.33
CA GLU A 344 1.15 14.77 9.37
C GLU A 344 0.87 13.35 9.86
N VAL A 345 1.42 12.35 9.19
CA VAL A 345 1.38 10.93 9.61
C VAL A 345 2.81 10.38 9.74
N GLY A 346 2.97 9.12 10.10
CA GLY A 346 4.28 8.53 10.39
C GLY A 346 5.22 8.46 9.17
N LEU A 347 6.40 7.88 9.41
CA LEU A 347 7.47 7.79 8.40
C LEU A 347 7.15 6.70 7.35
N GLY A 348 6.97 7.11 6.10
CA GLY A 348 6.62 6.20 5.00
C GLY A 348 5.23 5.62 5.19
N SER A 349 4.23 6.50 5.26
CA SER A 349 2.82 6.14 5.35
C SER A 349 2.34 5.56 4.02
N GLU A 350 2.05 4.28 3.97
CA GLU A 350 1.80 3.57 2.71
C GLU A 350 0.32 3.30 2.49
N GLY A 351 -0.18 2.15 2.93
CA GLY A 351 -1.59 1.83 2.94
C GLY A 351 -2.35 2.51 4.08
N PHE A 352 -3.66 2.62 3.90
CA PHE A 352 -4.57 3.11 4.93
C PHE A 352 -5.96 2.50 4.78
N SER A 353 -6.72 2.53 5.87
CA SER A 353 -8.16 2.25 5.85
C SER A 353 -8.93 3.37 6.51
N LEU A 354 -10.14 3.59 5.99
CA LEU A 354 -11.17 4.44 6.55
C LEU A 354 -12.17 3.55 7.31
N SER A 355 -12.60 3.98 8.49
CA SER A 355 -13.61 3.27 9.28
C SER A 355 -14.97 3.25 8.58
N PRO A 356 -15.83 2.22 8.80
CA PRO A 356 -17.13 2.11 8.13
C PRO A 356 -18.07 3.32 8.31
N ASP A 357 -17.93 4.05 9.42
CA ASP A 357 -18.70 5.26 9.73
C ASP A 357 -18.08 6.56 9.17
N ASN A 358 -16.95 6.47 8.45
CA ASN A 358 -16.17 7.59 7.91
C ASN A 358 -15.70 8.60 8.98
N THR A 359 -15.26 8.15 10.15
CA THR A 359 -14.79 9.07 11.21
C THR A 359 -13.32 8.91 11.58
N LEU A 360 -12.73 7.75 11.30
CA LEU A 360 -11.36 7.43 11.64
C LEU A 360 -10.60 6.89 10.42
N ILE A 361 -9.36 7.33 10.27
CA ILE A 361 -8.41 6.83 9.30
C ILE A 361 -7.24 6.22 10.07
N VAL A 362 -6.80 5.04 9.65
CA VAL A 362 -5.55 4.44 10.14
C VAL A 362 -4.66 4.17 8.96
N THR A 363 -3.42 4.66 9.01
CA THR A 363 -2.37 4.38 8.03
C THR A 363 -1.22 3.60 8.67
N VAL A 364 -0.65 2.68 7.90
CA VAL A 364 0.57 1.97 8.29
C VAL A 364 1.79 2.77 7.90
N ASN A 365 2.81 2.77 8.75
CA ASN A 365 4.06 3.47 8.51
C ASN A 365 5.23 2.50 8.55
N LEU A 366 5.98 2.45 7.47
CA LEU A 366 7.13 1.55 7.30
C LEU A 366 8.26 1.82 8.29
N ARG A 367 8.45 3.09 8.69
CA ARG A 367 9.53 3.51 9.60
C ARG A 367 10.93 3.00 9.21
N ARG A 368 11.17 2.83 7.91
CA ARG A 368 12.46 2.39 7.33
C ARG A 368 12.88 0.98 7.76
N THR A 369 11.91 0.12 8.06
CA THR A 369 12.17 -1.30 8.38
C THR A 369 12.78 -2.07 7.21
N TYR A 370 12.57 -1.59 5.98
CA TYR A 370 13.17 -2.09 4.74
C TYR A 370 14.69 -1.86 4.63
N LEU A 371 15.30 -1.07 5.51
CA LEU A 371 16.76 -0.92 5.50
C LEU A 371 17.44 -2.14 6.13
N SER A 372 18.62 -2.46 5.60
CA SER A 372 19.50 -3.47 6.20
C SER A 372 20.06 -3.00 7.56
N THR A 373 20.73 -3.88 8.30
CA THR A 373 21.41 -3.50 9.57
C THR A 373 22.73 -2.75 9.36
N LEU A 374 23.21 -2.64 8.12
CA LEU A 374 24.45 -1.96 7.75
C LEU A 374 24.21 -0.82 6.75
N PRO A 375 24.94 0.31 6.87
CA PRO A 375 25.87 0.64 7.95
C PRO A 375 25.14 0.96 9.27
N PRO A 376 25.77 0.80 10.46
CA PRO A 376 25.08 0.94 11.75
C PRO A 376 24.41 2.30 11.98
N VAL A 377 24.99 3.37 11.43
CA VAL A 377 24.46 4.74 11.48
C VAL A 377 23.15 4.92 10.71
N TRP A 378 22.80 3.96 9.85
CA TRP A 378 21.59 3.94 9.02
C TRP A 378 20.89 2.58 9.08
N ARG A 379 20.99 1.90 10.23
CA ARG A 379 20.36 0.60 10.42
C ARG A 379 18.84 0.70 10.31
N GLY A 380 18.22 -0.27 9.65
CA GLY A 380 16.77 -0.40 9.63
C GLY A 380 16.19 -0.61 11.00
N LYS A 381 15.00 -0.02 11.21
CA LYS A 381 14.28 -0.13 12.48
C LYS A 381 13.68 -1.54 12.62
N PRO A 382 13.59 -2.10 13.84
CA PRO A 382 13.00 -3.41 14.06
C PRO A 382 11.47 -3.37 14.25
N TYR A 383 10.86 -2.18 14.16
CA TYR A 383 9.43 -1.97 14.38
C TYR A 383 8.89 -0.90 13.43
N SER A 384 7.60 -0.99 13.17
CA SER A 384 6.78 -0.09 12.36
C SER A 384 5.79 0.67 13.24
N SER A 385 4.87 1.42 12.66
CA SER A 385 3.80 2.07 13.43
C SER A 385 2.50 2.22 12.66
N LEU A 386 1.43 2.53 13.40
CA LEU A 386 0.15 2.98 12.89
C LEU A 386 -0.06 4.46 13.26
N SER A 387 -0.51 5.29 12.33
CA SER A 387 -1.02 6.63 12.66
C SER A 387 -2.54 6.62 12.66
N LEU A 388 -3.14 7.11 13.74
CA LEU A 388 -4.59 7.30 13.87
C LEU A 388 -4.94 8.75 13.58
N VAL A 389 -5.92 8.96 12.70
CA VAL A 389 -6.35 10.28 12.24
C VAL A 389 -7.88 10.38 12.37
N LYS A 390 -8.37 11.47 12.97
CA LYS A 390 -9.80 11.83 12.90
C LYS A 390 -10.10 12.44 11.54
N PHE A 391 -11.23 12.04 10.96
CA PHE A 391 -11.78 12.59 9.73
C PHE A 391 -13.17 13.17 9.99
N ASP A 392 -13.33 14.47 9.78
CA ASP A 392 -14.64 15.11 9.77
C ASP A 392 -15.26 14.93 8.38
N ARG A 393 -16.19 13.98 8.27
CA ARG A 393 -16.93 13.67 7.04
C ARG A 393 -17.75 14.83 6.44
N THR A 394 -17.92 15.95 7.16
CA THR A 394 -18.66 17.11 6.65
C THR A 394 -17.71 18.15 6.05
N SER A 395 -16.68 18.53 6.80
CA SER A 395 -15.72 19.56 6.37
C SER A 395 -14.58 18.99 5.53
N GLY A 396 -14.29 17.70 5.68
CA GLY A 396 -13.10 17.04 5.15
C GLY A 396 -11.86 17.25 6.01
N GLN A 397 -12.00 17.85 7.20
CA GLN A 397 -10.87 18.16 8.09
C GLN A 397 -10.23 16.88 8.62
N LEU A 398 -8.90 16.83 8.56
CA LEU A 398 -8.07 15.78 9.12
C LEU A 398 -7.39 16.27 10.39
N THR A 399 -7.26 15.39 11.39
CA THR A 399 -6.50 15.67 12.61
C THR A 399 -5.82 14.41 13.11
N THR A 400 -4.48 14.37 13.06
CA THR A 400 -3.70 13.28 13.65
C THR A 400 -3.90 13.25 15.15
N VAL A 401 -4.25 12.07 15.66
CA VAL A 401 -4.50 11.81 17.08
C VAL A 401 -3.25 11.29 17.76
N SER A 402 -2.66 10.22 17.23
CA SER A 402 -1.52 9.51 17.83
C SER A 402 -0.84 8.58 16.84
N GLU A 403 0.39 8.16 17.17
CA GLU A 403 1.16 7.15 16.45
C GLU A 403 1.55 6.01 17.40
N TYR A 404 1.32 4.75 17.00
CA TYR A 404 1.48 3.56 17.82
C TYR A 404 2.51 2.61 17.21
N GLY A 405 3.63 2.36 17.87
CA GLY A 405 4.66 1.43 17.37
C GLY A 405 4.28 -0.05 17.56
N PHE A 406 4.78 -0.93 16.69
CA PHE A 406 4.62 -2.39 16.81
C PHE A 406 5.74 -3.16 16.10
N GLU A 407 6.09 -4.35 16.59
CA GLU A 407 7.12 -5.17 15.95
C GLU A 407 6.65 -5.76 14.62
N GLY A 408 7.53 -5.74 13.62
CA GLY A 408 7.24 -6.18 12.27
C GLY A 408 8.03 -5.34 11.28
N LEU A 409 8.30 -5.91 10.12
CA LEU A 409 8.94 -5.20 9.01
C LEU A 409 7.95 -5.02 7.88
N LEU A 410 8.06 -3.88 7.21
CA LEU A 410 7.40 -3.54 5.96
C LEU A 410 5.87 -3.78 5.96
N PRO A 411 5.12 -3.25 6.94
CA PRO A 411 3.67 -3.29 6.88
C PRO A 411 3.16 -2.34 5.80
N GLU A 412 2.48 -2.90 4.84
CA GLU A 412 2.05 -2.18 3.63
C GLU A 412 0.56 -1.82 3.71
N GLN A 413 -0.27 -2.64 4.35
CA GLN A 413 -1.72 -2.39 4.47
C GLN A 413 -2.31 -2.69 5.84
N VAL A 414 -3.38 -1.95 6.17
CA VAL A 414 -4.27 -2.16 7.31
C VAL A 414 -5.72 -2.14 6.85
N THR A 415 -6.60 -2.88 7.52
CA THR A 415 -8.04 -2.80 7.28
C THR A 415 -8.85 -2.81 8.58
N PHE A 416 -9.94 -2.05 8.61
CA PHE A 416 -10.94 -2.16 9.69
C PHE A 416 -11.75 -3.43 9.51
N ASP A 417 -12.29 -3.94 10.62
CA ASP A 417 -13.35 -4.93 10.59
C ASP A 417 -14.68 -4.31 10.14
N ALA A 418 -15.70 -5.15 9.89
CA ALA A 418 -17.01 -4.70 9.42
C ALA A 418 -17.72 -3.75 10.41
N THR A 419 -17.36 -3.79 11.70
CA THR A 419 -17.98 -2.94 12.73
C THR A 419 -17.20 -1.67 13.04
N GLY A 420 -15.96 -1.53 12.55
CA GLY A 420 -15.06 -0.42 12.86
C GLY A 420 -14.42 -0.47 14.25
N LYS A 421 -14.59 -1.58 14.98
CA LYS A 421 -14.11 -1.77 16.37
C LYS A 421 -12.78 -2.49 16.45
N SER A 422 -12.29 -3.05 15.35
CA SER A 422 -10.99 -3.71 15.28
C SER A 422 -10.27 -3.42 13.97
N LEU A 423 -8.95 -3.60 13.97
CA LEU A 423 -8.09 -3.52 12.80
C LEU A 423 -7.32 -4.81 12.63
N ALA A 424 -6.97 -5.12 11.39
CA ALA A 424 -6.00 -6.14 11.02
C ALA A 424 -4.89 -5.48 10.19
N VAL A 425 -3.64 -5.71 10.59
CA VAL A 425 -2.45 -5.10 9.98
C VAL A 425 -1.60 -6.21 9.36
N ALA A 426 -1.26 -6.06 8.08
CA ALA A 426 -0.33 -6.98 7.42
C ALA A 426 1.11 -6.71 7.86
N ILE A 427 1.85 -7.77 8.19
CA ILE A 427 3.26 -7.72 8.57
C ILE A 427 4.01 -8.63 7.61
N TYR A 428 4.88 -8.03 6.79
CA TYR A 428 5.63 -8.72 5.75
C TYR A 428 6.42 -9.91 6.31
N HIS A 429 7.24 -9.66 7.32
CA HIS A 429 7.82 -10.67 8.22
C HIS A 429 8.50 -9.98 9.41
N TYR A 430 9.09 -10.77 10.31
CA TYR A 430 9.89 -10.27 11.42
C TYR A 430 11.38 -10.19 11.09
N ARG A 431 12.15 -9.43 11.89
CA ARG A 431 13.59 -9.30 11.70
C ARG A 431 14.31 -10.57 12.16
N GLU A 432 14.41 -11.52 11.25
CA GLU A 432 14.99 -12.85 11.45
C GLU A 432 16.01 -13.15 10.34
N SER A 433 16.89 -14.14 10.56
CA SER A 433 17.91 -14.50 9.58
C SER A 433 17.36 -15.18 8.33
N ASN A 434 16.26 -15.91 8.45
CA ASN A 434 15.63 -16.65 7.35
C ASN A 434 14.10 -16.68 7.54
N PRO A 435 13.42 -15.53 7.38
CA PRO A 435 11.99 -15.44 7.63
C PRO A 435 11.21 -16.31 6.63
N LYS A 436 10.34 -17.17 7.18
CA LYS A 436 9.46 -18.06 6.42
C LYS A 436 7.99 -17.65 6.49
N THR A 437 7.63 -16.87 7.51
CA THR A 437 6.25 -16.46 7.77
C THR A 437 6.14 -14.94 7.82
N GLY A 438 4.96 -14.48 7.41
CA GLY A 438 4.44 -13.15 7.68
C GLY A 438 3.38 -13.27 8.78
N ALA A 439 2.77 -12.15 9.14
CA ALA A 439 1.69 -12.16 10.13
C ALA A 439 0.60 -11.15 9.80
N ILE A 440 -0.56 -11.38 10.39
CA ILE A 440 -1.65 -10.43 10.52
C ILE A 440 -1.76 -10.13 12.00
N GLU A 441 -1.54 -8.89 12.42
CA GLU A 441 -1.70 -8.47 13.81
C GLU A 441 -3.01 -7.72 14.00
N PHE A 442 -3.75 -8.05 15.06
CA PHE A 442 -5.06 -7.48 15.32
C PHE A 442 -5.02 -6.44 16.43
N TRP A 443 -5.81 -5.38 16.28
CA TRP A 443 -5.90 -4.26 17.21
C TRP A 443 -7.35 -3.96 17.51
N ASN A 444 -7.62 -3.43 18.71
CA ASN A 444 -8.91 -2.86 19.05
C ASN A 444 -8.90 -1.36 18.75
N VAL A 445 -10.04 -0.86 18.29
CA VAL A 445 -10.29 0.55 18.04
C VAL A 445 -11.27 1.05 19.09
N ILE A 446 -10.82 1.99 19.90
CA ILE A 446 -11.69 2.70 20.82
C ILE A 446 -12.09 3.98 20.10
N SER A 447 -13.37 4.11 19.76
CA SER A 447 -13.91 5.18 18.91
C SER A 447 -14.66 6.27 19.70
N ASP A 448 -14.47 6.34 21.01
CA ASP A 448 -15.09 7.35 21.87
C ASP A 448 -14.53 8.77 21.57
N ASN A 449 -14.92 9.78 22.37
CA ASN A 449 -14.49 11.18 22.17
C ASN A 449 -12.96 11.37 22.05
N ASP A 450 -12.19 10.48 22.69
CA ASP A 450 -10.74 10.37 22.59
C ASP A 450 -10.35 9.03 21.96
N PRO A 451 -10.36 8.93 20.61
CA PRO A 451 -10.16 7.67 19.95
C PRO A 451 -8.71 7.23 20.06
N ARG A 452 -8.52 5.92 20.25
CA ARG A 452 -7.19 5.33 20.41
C ARG A 452 -7.16 3.90 19.87
N LEU A 453 -5.94 3.44 19.58
CA LEU A 453 -5.69 2.05 19.22
C LEU A 453 -5.16 1.29 20.44
N GLU A 454 -5.70 0.10 20.68
CA GLU A 454 -5.24 -0.81 21.71
C GLU A 454 -4.64 -2.06 21.07
N ARG A 455 -3.36 -2.30 21.34
CA ARG A 455 -2.64 -3.47 20.84
C ARG A 455 -3.07 -4.72 21.58
N THR A 456 -3.45 -5.75 20.85
CA THR A 456 -4.04 -6.96 21.46
C THR A 456 -3.01 -8.06 21.64
N GLY A 457 -1.95 -8.07 20.82
CA GLY A 457 -0.97 -9.16 20.77
C GLY A 457 -1.44 -10.37 19.97
N PHE A 458 -2.72 -10.46 19.61
CA PHE A 458 -3.26 -11.54 18.80
C PHE A 458 -2.75 -11.45 17.35
N LYS A 459 -2.26 -12.59 16.84
CA LYS A 459 -1.66 -12.70 15.52
C LYS A 459 -2.11 -13.98 14.82
N LEU A 460 -2.23 -13.89 13.49
CA LEU A 460 -2.32 -15.05 12.61
C LEU A 460 -1.09 -15.08 11.70
N TYR A 461 -0.43 -16.23 11.61
CA TYR A 461 0.72 -16.39 10.73
C TYR A 461 0.28 -16.85 9.34
N VAL A 462 0.86 -16.22 8.32
CA VAL A 462 0.66 -16.53 6.90
C VAL A 462 2.03 -16.74 6.23
N ALA A 463 2.04 -17.09 4.95
CA ALA A 463 3.29 -17.10 4.19
C ALA A 463 3.99 -15.74 4.33
N ARG A 464 5.33 -15.74 4.34
CA ARG A 464 6.10 -14.49 4.35
C ARG A 464 5.69 -13.56 3.22
N GLY A 465 5.90 -12.30 3.47
CA GLY A 465 5.64 -11.24 2.53
C GLY A 465 4.22 -10.72 2.53
N ALA A 466 3.47 -10.90 3.62
CA ALA A 466 2.12 -10.35 3.73
C ALA A 466 2.16 -8.82 3.57
N HIS A 467 1.55 -8.30 2.51
CA HIS A 467 1.61 -6.87 2.18
C HIS A 467 0.24 -6.25 1.89
N ASP A 468 -0.65 -6.94 1.17
CA ASP A 468 -2.03 -6.45 0.99
C ASP A 468 -3.01 -7.25 1.84
N ILE A 469 -4.01 -6.55 2.39
CA ILE A 469 -5.06 -7.14 3.23
C ILE A 469 -6.42 -6.49 2.95
N VAL A 470 -7.41 -7.33 2.62
CA VAL A 470 -8.75 -6.87 2.25
C VAL A 470 -9.81 -7.63 3.04
N LEU A 471 -10.71 -6.87 3.68
CA LEU A 471 -11.89 -7.42 4.33
C LEU A 471 -12.93 -7.79 3.26
N VAL A 472 -13.46 -9.01 3.36
CA VAL A 472 -14.72 -9.39 2.71
C VAL A 472 -15.81 -9.16 3.76
N PRO A 473 -16.67 -8.14 3.60
CA PRO A 473 -17.64 -7.75 4.63
C PRO A 473 -18.65 -8.85 4.95
#